data_AF-J0LBA2-F1
#
_entry.id   AF-J0LBA2-F1
#
_cell.length_a   1.000
_cell.length_b   1.000
_cell.length_c   1.000
_cell.angle_alpha   90.00
_cell.angle_beta   90.00
_cell.angle_gamma   90.00
#
_symmetry.space_group_name_H-M   'P 1'
#
loop_
_entity.id
_entity.type
_entity.pdbx_description
1 polymer ?
#
loop_
_entity_poly.entity_id
_entity_poly.type
_entity_poly.pdbx_seq_one_letter_code
_entity_poly.pdbx_strand_id
1 'polypeptide(L)'
;MADSESGKLCVQIIHEHFGPLTAQIAAVLLHRGRLSMPQLARELGLKSQTVRAAVLVLVQHNILWHAETDDRTEVMEINIDECIARLRFGHYVSLAREIFGQEASEIVAILLDHGKLRLPDILSRLLVSKPKEQAVYTQMVHKLISSTHLKPSTVLSHICPRDKLINYEADELKKKKTAIISAKDIRGAKDLAVARLRKEEEEAEKIGFKRKAKEALPGRASKKQIVEEEVIDEDVHFRVNHSKFNVHIRNNLIVAAAAERYNDAAAVVIRATLKAAEAKSSITDLRSEAVTTNNIMRSIPENHELASGLSYTSSKSSKAPKAPSTANLVKEFIGILSAADNPTPVSNAGTRSQN
;
A
#
# COMPACT_ATOMS: atom_id res chain seq x y z
N MET A 1 -14.56 -15.14 5.81
CA MET A 1 -14.05 -16.17 6.72
C MET A 1 -12.77 -16.73 6.13
N ALA A 2 -11.75 -16.93 6.96
CA ALA A 2 -10.51 -17.58 6.52
C ALA A 2 -10.81 -19.00 6.03
N ASP A 3 -10.05 -19.48 5.05
CA ASP A 3 -9.92 -20.92 4.85
C ASP A 3 -9.27 -21.56 6.10
N SER A 4 -9.52 -22.85 6.30
CA SER A 4 -9.07 -23.58 7.49
C SER A 4 -7.55 -23.48 7.70
N GLU A 5 -6.77 -23.52 6.62
CA GLU A 5 -5.31 -23.50 6.69
C GLU A 5 -4.77 -22.10 7.01
N SER A 6 -5.30 -21.05 6.37
CA SER A 6 -4.98 -19.66 6.75
C SER A 6 -5.35 -19.37 8.19
N GLY A 7 -6.47 -19.92 8.70
CA GLY A 7 -6.86 -19.81 10.10
C GLY A 7 -5.80 -20.38 11.04
N LYS A 8 -5.33 -21.61 10.78
CA LYS A 8 -4.27 -22.26 11.58
C LYS A 8 -2.96 -21.48 11.53
N LEU A 9 -2.58 -21.01 10.34
CA LEU A 9 -1.36 -20.21 10.16
C LEU A 9 -1.45 -18.90 10.96
N CYS A 10 -2.59 -18.20 10.92
CA CYS A 10 -2.79 -16.98 11.70
C CYS A 10 -2.66 -17.22 13.21
N VAL A 11 -3.20 -18.34 13.72
CA VAL A 11 -3.07 -18.70 15.14
C VAL A 11 -1.59 -18.90 15.52
N GLN A 12 -0.82 -19.58 14.68
CA GLN A 12 0.62 -19.78 14.92
C GLN A 12 1.41 -18.47 14.88
N ILE A 13 1.15 -17.60 13.90
CA ILE A 13 1.80 -16.28 13.80
C ILE A 13 1.50 -15.44 15.05
N ILE A 14 0.25 -15.43 15.51
CA ILE A 14 -0.14 -14.68 16.71
C ILE A 14 0.47 -15.27 17.97
N HIS A 15 0.58 -16.60 18.04
CA HIS A 15 1.23 -17.29 19.14
C HIS A 15 2.71 -16.89 19.27
N GLU A 16 3.45 -16.92 18.16
CA GLU A 16 4.88 -16.60 18.16
C GLU A 16 5.15 -15.14 18.53
N HIS A 17 4.34 -14.20 18.03
CA HIS A 17 4.61 -12.77 18.23
C HIS A 17 4.03 -12.20 19.53
N PHE A 18 2.89 -12.72 20.00
CA PHE A 18 2.14 -12.12 21.11
C PHE A 18 1.87 -13.08 22.26
N GLY A 19 2.17 -14.36 22.07
CA GLY A 19 2.03 -15.40 23.08
C GLY A 19 0.70 -16.17 23.03
N PRO A 20 0.53 -17.12 23.96
CA PRO A 20 -0.54 -18.11 23.90
C PRO A 20 -1.95 -17.53 24.15
N LEU A 21 -2.08 -16.52 25.02
CA LEU A 21 -3.39 -15.95 25.37
C LEU A 21 -4.05 -15.24 24.16
N THR A 22 -3.29 -14.45 23.42
CA THR A 22 -3.75 -13.80 22.19
C THR A 22 -4.04 -14.81 21.09
N ALA A 23 -3.26 -15.90 21.01
CA ALA A 23 -3.50 -16.97 20.05
C ALA A 23 -4.80 -17.73 20.32
N GLN A 24 -5.15 -17.97 21.59
CA GLN A 24 -6.42 -18.59 21.97
C GLN A 24 -7.61 -17.72 21.55
N ILE A 25 -7.54 -16.40 21.78
CA ILE A 25 -8.58 -15.47 21.32
C ILE A 25 -8.72 -15.52 19.81
N ALA A 26 -7.60 -15.46 19.07
CA ALA A 26 -7.61 -15.54 17.62
C ALA A 26 -8.19 -16.87 17.12
N ALA A 27 -7.84 -17.99 17.74
CA ALA A 27 -8.36 -19.30 17.38
C ALA A 27 -9.89 -19.37 17.55
N VAL A 28 -10.41 -18.88 18.68
CA VAL A 28 -11.87 -18.86 18.92
C VAL A 28 -12.59 -17.98 17.90
N LEU A 29 -12.07 -16.78 17.62
CA LEU A 29 -12.66 -15.87 16.63
C LEU A 29 -12.58 -16.43 15.19
N LEU A 30 -11.50 -17.09 14.82
CA LEU A 30 -11.33 -17.68 13.49
C LEU A 30 -12.22 -18.92 13.29
N HIS A 31 -12.41 -19.73 14.34
CA HIS A 31 -13.26 -20.92 14.26
C HIS A 31 -14.75 -20.63 14.39
N ARG A 32 -15.15 -19.73 15.30
CA ARG A 32 -16.57 -19.46 15.61
C ARG A 32 -17.12 -18.21 14.93
N GLY A 33 -16.26 -17.41 14.31
CA GLY A 33 -16.62 -16.15 13.69
C GLY A 33 -16.72 -15.00 14.71
N ARG A 34 -17.58 -14.03 14.41
CA ARG A 34 -17.69 -12.79 15.18
C ARG A 34 -18.27 -13.05 16.57
N LEU A 35 -17.58 -12.58 17.60
CA LEU A 35 -18.01 -12.71 18.99
C LEU A 35 -17.85 -11.40 19.76
N SER A 36 -18.73 -11.16 20.72
CA SER A 36 -18.64 -10.04 21.66
C SER A 36 -17.67 -10.34 22.80
N MET A 37 -17.23 -9.30 23.52
CA MET A 37 -16.33 -9.43 24.68
C MET A 37 -16.86 -10.40 25.76
N PRO A 38 -18.14 -10.35 26.17
CA PRO A 38 -18.70 -11.31 27.13
C PRO A 38 -18.71 -12.75 26.60
N GLN A 39 -19.00 -12.93 25.31
CA GLN A 39 -18.96 -14.25 24.68
C GLN A 39 -17.54 -14.81 24.68
N LEU A 40 -16.53 -14.02 24.30
CA LEU A 40 -15.13 -14.44 24.36
C LEU A 40 -14.69 -14.84 25.77
N ALA A 41 -15.03 -14.04 26.78
CA ALA A 41 -14.69 -14.35 28.16
C ALA A 41 -15.30 -15.68 28.62
N ARG A 42 -16.57 -15.93 28.27
CA ARG A 42 -17.26 -17.18 28.59
C ARG A 42 -16.66 -18.37 27.85
N GLU A 43 -16.39 -18.25 26.56
CA GLU A 43 -15.86 -19.33 25.73
C GLU A 43 -14.44 -19.74 26.13
N LEU A 44 -13.62 -18.76 26.54
CA LEU A 44 -12.24 -19.00 26.95
C LEU A 44 -12.11 -19.35 28.44
N GLY A 45 -13.18 -19.19 29.23
CA GLY A 45 -13.12 -19.32 30.69
C GLY A 45 -12.17 -18.33 31.36
N LEU A 46 -11.90 -17.19 30.72
CA LEU A 46 -10.94 -16.18 31.18
C LEU A 46 -11.65 -14.99 31.84
N LYS A 47 -10.96 -14.34 32.76
CA LYS A 47 -11.44 -13.08 33.34
C LYS A 47 -11.53 -12.00 32.26
N SER A 48 -12.60 -11.20 32.26
CA SER A 48 -12.82 -10.13 31.27
C SER A 48 -11.67 -9.15 31.16
N GLN A 49 -10.95 -8.90 32.27
CA GLN A 49 -9.76 -8.04 32.28
C GLN A 49 -8.60 -8.62 31.44
N THR A 50 -8.38 -9.94 31.53
CA THR A 50 -7.36 -10.64 30.73
C THR A 50 -7.72 -10.64 29.26
N VAL A 51 -8.99 -10.92 28.93
CA VAL A 51 -9.47 -10.86 27.54
C VAL A 51 -9.30 -9.45 26.98
N ARG A 52 -9.65 -8.41 27.76
CA ARG A 52 -9.51 -7.01 27.34
C ARG A 52 -8.05 -6.66 27.05
N ALA A 53 -7.12 -7.07 27.92
CA ALA A 53 -5.69 -6.80 27.72
C ALA A 53 -5.18 -7.48 26.43
N ALA A 54 -5.53 -8.74 26.20
CA ALA A 54 -5.11 -9.46 25.00
C ALA A 54 -5.75 -8.92 23.72
N VAL A 55 -7.04 -8.53 23.76
CA VAL A 55 -7.71 -7.85 22.65
C VAL A 55 -7.02 -6.53 22.33
N LEU A 56 -6.64 -5.74 23.34
CA LEU A 56 -5.96 -4.46 23.14
C LEU A 56 -4.64 -4.63 22.35
N VAL A 57 -3.88 -5.69 22.62
CA VAL A 57 -2.65 -6.01 21.86
C VAL A 57 -2.95 -6.28 20.39
N LEU A 58 -4.01 -7.03 20.08
CA LEU A 58 -4.41 -7.33 18.71
C LEU A 58 -4.93 -6.08 17.97
N VAL A 59 -5.67 -5.22 18.66
CA VAL A 59 -6.18 -3.94 18.16
C VAL A 59 -5.03 -2.98 17.85
N GLN A 60 -4.04 -2.90 18.75
CA GLN A 60 -2.83 -2.10 18.56
C GLN A 60 -2.10 -2.43 17.26
N HIS A 61 -2.11 -3.71 16.85
CA HIS A 61 -1.46 -4.18 15.63
C HIS A 61 -2.40 -4.28 14.41
N ASN A 62 -3.63 -3.74 14.47
CA ASN A 62 -4.68 -3.88 13.44
C ASN A 62 -5.07 -5.33 13.09
N ILE A 63 -4.71 -6.31 13.90
CA ILE A 63 -5.04 -7.73 13.66
C ILE A 63 -6.51 -8.00 14.00
N LEU A 64 -7.12 -7.15 14.83
CA LEU A 64 -8.52 -7.29 15.23
C LEU A 64 -9.33 -6.07 14.77
N TRP A 65 -10.45 -6.35 14.12
CA TRP A 65 -11.49 -5.39 13.76
C TRP A 65 -12.62 -5.39 14.77
N HIS A 66 -13.23 -4.22 14.91
CA HIS A 66 -14.48 -4.00 15.61
C HIS A 66 -15.60 -3.85 14.58
N ALA A 67 -16.69 -4.55 14.79
CA ALA A 67 -17.92 -4.43 14.04
C ALA A 67 -19.08 -4.27 15.01
N GLU A 68 -20.15 -3.66 14.54
CA GLU A 68 -21.38 -3.48 15.29
C GLU A 68 -22.48 -4.30 14.60
N THR A 69 -23.23 -5.08 15.37
CA THR A 69 -24.41 -5.79 14.85
C THR A 69 -25.62 -4.86 14.76
N ASP A 70 -26.69 -5.29 14.08
CA ASP A 70 -27.94 -4.52 14.00
C ASP A 70 -28.52 -4.18 15.38
N ASP A 71 -28.30 -5.05 16.36
CA ASP A 71 -28.67 -4.87 17.77
C ASP A 71 -27.72 -3.95 18.55
N ARG A 72 -26.84 -3.21 17.87
CA ARG A 72 -25.81 -2.33 18.46
C ARG A 72 -24.85 -3.04 19.41
N THR A 73 -24.60 -4.33 19.17
CA THR A 73 -23.65 -5.09 19.97
C THR A 73 -22.28 -5.07 19.29
N GLU A 74 -21.27 -4.65 20.03
CA GLU A 74 -19.88 -4.72 19.57
C GLU A 74 -19.41 -6.17 19.49
N VAL A 75 -19.01 -6.56 18.29
CA VAL A 75 -18.43 -7.87 17.98
C VAL A 75 -17.06 -7.68 17.34
N MET A 76 -16.21 -8.69 17.50
CA MET A 76 -14.83 -8.64 17.04
C MET A 76 -14.59 -9.66 15.95
N GLU A 77 -13.74 -9.30 15.00
CA GLU A 77 -13.32 -10.17 13.89
C GLU A 77 -11.80 -10.09 13.71
N ILE A 78 -11.17 -11.19 13.32
CA ILE A 78 -9.74 -11.21 13.00
C ILE A 78 -9.52 -10.76 11.56
N ASN A 79 -8.63 -9.79 11.39
CA ASN A 79 -8.06 -9.38 10.12
C ASN A 79 -6.91 -10.31 9.74
N ILE A 80 -7.22 -11.24 8.83
CA ILE A 80 -6.30 -12.26 8.33
C ILE A 80 -5.15 -11.63 7.54
N ASP A 81 -5.44 -10.60 6.74
CA ASP A 81 -4.46 -9.96 5.85
C ASP A 81 -3.34 -9.28 6.66
N GLU A 82 -3.69 -8.61 7.75
CA GLU A 82 -2.71 -7.98 8.66
C GLU A 82 -1.90 -9.02 9.43
N CYS A 83 -2.49 -10.18 9.74
CA CYS A 83 -1.79 -11.27 10.39
C CYS A 83 -0.76 -11.92 9.44
N ILE A 84 -1.16 -12.26 8.22
CA ILE A 84 -0.29 -12.90 7.22
C ILE A 84 0.81 -11.93 6.75
N ALA A 85 0.52 -10.62 6.69
CA ALA A 85 1.52 -9.62 6.32
C ALA A 85 2.77 -9.65 7.22
N ARG A 86 2.67 -10.15 8.46
CA ARG A 86 3.80 -10.29 9.39
C ARG A 86 4.92 -11.16 8.86
N LEU A 87 4.61 -12.18 8.06
CA LEU A 87 5.61 -13.03 7.40
C LEU A 87 6.52 -12.26 6.42
N ARG A 88 6.08 -11.07 5.97
CA ARG A 88 6.82 -10.23 5.01
C ARG A 88 7.55 -9.05 5.66
N PHE A 89 7.53 -8.92 6.99
CA PHE A 89 8.14 -7.77 7.68
C PHE A 89 9.61 -7.57 7.33
N GLY A 90 10.40 -8.65 7.26
CA GLY A 90 11.80 -8.55 6.83
C GLY A 90 11.98 -7.96 5.43
N HIS A 91 11.08 -8.30 4.49
CA HIS A 91 11.12 -7.73 3.13
C HIS A 91 10.73 -6.25 3.13
N TYR A 92 9.76 -5.85 3.95
CA TYR A 92 9.36 -4.44 4.07
C TYR A 92 10.51 -3.58 4.60
N VAL A 93 11.24 -4.07 5.60
CA VAL A 93 12.42 -3.39 6.15
C VAL A 93 13.55 -3.31 5.11
N SER A 94 13.82 -4.39 4.36
CA SER A 94 14.83 -4.37 3.29
C SER A 94 14.49 -3.35 2.19
N LEU A 95 13.23 -3.35 1.73
CA LEU A 95 12.77 -2.40 0.70
C LEU A 95 12.84 -0.96 1.20
N ALA A 96 12.48 -0.70 2.45
CA ALA A 96 12.62 0.63 3.03
C ALA A 96 14.08 1.10 3.04
N ARG A 97 15.02 0.20 3.37
CA ARG A 97 16.46 0.46 3.30
C ARG A 97 16.92 0.79 1.89
N GLU A 98 16.53 -0.03 0.92
CA GLU A 98 16.94 0.12 -0.48
C GLU A 98 16.43 1.42 -1.11
N ILE A 99 15.20 1.83 -0.81
CA ILE A 99 14.56 2.99 -1.44
C ILE A 99 14.93 4.30 -0.75
N PHE A 100 15.01 4.29 0.59
CA PHE A 100 15.10 5.53 1.38
C PHE A 100 16.35 5.64 2.24
N GLY A 101 17.11 4.56 2.44
CA GLY A 101 18.28 4.53 3.31
C GLY A 101 18.02 3.93 4.68
N GLN A 102 19.05 3.99 5.53
CA GLN A 102 19.09 3.28 6.81
C GLN A 102 18.01 3.79 7.78
N GLU A 103 17.81 5.09 7.86
CA GLU A 103 16.88 5.76 8.79
C GLU A 103 15.43 5.31 8.54
N ALA A 104 15.05 5.13 7.28
CA ALA A 104 13.74 4.62 6.91
C ALA A 104 13.53 3.17 7.33
N SER A 105 14.57 2.33 7.23
CA SER A 105 14.50 0.94 7.65
C SER A 105 14.25 0.80 9.15
N GLU A 106 14.86 1.68 9.95
CA GLU A 106 14.70 1.71 11.40
C GLU A 106 13.31 2.21 11.81
N ILE A 107 12.81 3.26 11.17
CA ILE A 107 11.43 3.76 11.38
C ILE A 107 10.41 2.66 11.06
N VAL A 108 10.55 2.01 9.90
CA VAL A 108 9.63 0.95 9.46
C VAL A 108 9.69 -0.24 10.42
N ALA A 109 10.89 -0.67 10.83
CA ALA A 109 11.03 -1.77 11.78
C ALA A 109 10.30 -1.50 13.11
N ILE A 110 10.53 -0.32 13.72
CA ILE A 110 9.87 0.04 14.99
C ILE A 110 8.35 0.10 14.85
N LEU A 111 7.85 0.61 13.73
CA LEU A 111 6.40 0.64 13.47
C LEU A 111 5.82 -0.75 13.27
N LEU A 112 6.52 -1.67 12.61
CA LEU A 112 6.07 -3.06 12.45
C LEU A 112 6.05 -3.82 13.78
N ASP A 113 7.03 -3.56 14.65
CA ASP A 113 7.15 -4.19 15.96
C ASP A 113 6.05 -3.73 16.94
N HIS A 114 5.66 -2.46 16.88
CA HIS A 114 4.70 -1.86 17.82
C HIS A 114 3.31 -1.64 17.24
N GLY A 115 3.11 -1.86 15.93
CA GLY A 115 1.88 -1.62 15.19
C GLY A 115 1.66 -0.14 14.84
N LYS A 116 1.29 0.67 15.84
CA LYS A 116 0.91 2.08 15.66
C LYS A 116 1.63 2.97 16.65
N LEU A 117 2.27 4.03 16.18
CA LEU A 117 2.97 4.96 17.04
C LEU A 117 2.78 6.40 16.55
N ARG A 118 2.80 7.35 17.48
CA ARG A 118 2.89 8.78 17.17
C ARG A 118 4.33 9.17 16.91
N LEU A 119 4.54 10.32 16.25
CA LEU A 119 5.90 10.81 15.96
C LEU A 119 6.80 10.91 17.21
N PRO A 120 6.35 11.49 18.35
CA PRO A 120 7.19 11.54 19.56
C PRO A 120 7.55 10.15 20.10
N ASP A 121 6.61 9.19 19.98
CA ASP A 121 6.79 7.82 20.44
C ASP A 121 7.76 7.01 19.56
N ILE A 122 7.83 7.34 18.26
CA ILE A 122 8.82 6.80 17.32
C ILE A 122 10.21 7.33 17.68
N LEU A 123 10.36 8.65 17.82
CA LEU A 123 11.64 9.29 18.15
C LEU A 123 12.19 8.82 19.50
N SER A 124 11.31 8.66 20.49
CA SER A 124 11.68 8.15 21.81
C SER A 124 12.21 6.72 21.76
N ARG A 125 11.61 5.86 20.93
CA ARG A 125 12.03 4.45 20.77
C ARG A 125 13.31 4.28 19.97
N LEU A 126 13.58 5.18 19.02
CA LEU A 126 14.86 5.25 18.31
C LEU A 126 16.00 5.78 19.20
N LEU A 127 15.72 6.16 20.46
CA LEU A 127 16.67 6.74 21.42
C LEU A 127 17.37 8.00 20.89
N VAL A 128 16.71 8.72 19.96
CA VAL A 128 17.29 9.88 19.29
C VAL A 128 17.22 11.08 20.22
N SER A 129 18.31 11.34 20.92
CA SER A 129 18.38 12.40 21.93
C SER A 129 18.90 13.72 21.35
N LYS A 130 19.62 13.70 20.22
CA LYS A 130 20.21 14.92 19.63
C LYS A 130 19.21 15.62 18.70
N PRO A 131 19.08 16.96 18.78
CA PRO A 131 18.08 17.70 17.99
C PRO A 131 18.36 17.63 16.48
N LYS A 132 19.64 17.52 16.08
CA LYS A 132 20.03 17.35 14.67
C LYS A 132 19.55 16.01 14.10
N GLU A 133 19.70 14.94 14.88
CA GLU A 133 19.28 13.60 14.46
C GLU A 133 17.74 13.52 14.45
N GLN A 134 17.05 14.10 15.43
CA GLN A 134 15.58 14.18 15.44
C GLN A 134 15.01 14.87 14.20
N ALA A 135 15.69 15.92 13.71
CA ALA A 135 15.30 16.59 12.47
C ALA A 135 15.40 15.66 11.25
N VAL A 136 16.46 14.83 11.17
CA VAL A 136 16.64 13.85 10.08
C VAL A 136 15.53 12.81 10.09
N TYR A 137 15.22 12.21 11.25
CA TYR A 137 14.14 11.23 11.35
C TYR A 137 12.77 11.84 11.08
N THR A 138 12.51 13.07 11.57
CA THR A 138 11.26 13.79 11.28
C THR A 138 11.09 14.05 9.78
N GLN A 139 12.15 14.48 9.10
CA GLN A 139 12.14 14.64 7.64
C GLN A 139 11.94 13.30 6.91
N MET A 140 12.51 12.21 7.44
CA MET A 140 12.30 10.88 6.86
C MET A 140 10.87 10.39 7.04
N VAL A 141 10.27 10.58 8.21
CA VAL A 141 8.84 10.27 8.44
C VAL A 141 7.98 11.08 7.47
N HIS A 142 8.27 12.38 7.30
CA HIS A 142 7.57 13.21 6.31
C HIS A 142 7.66 12.60 4.91
N LYS A 143 8.88 12.24 4.46
CA LYS A 143 9.11 11.60 3.15
C LYS A 143 8.35 10.28 3.00
N LEU A 144 8.29 9.46 4.05
CA LEU A 144 7.58 8.18 4.03
C LEU A 144 6.05 8.35 3.97
N ILE A 145 5.50 9.40 4.60
CA ILE A 145 4.08 9.77 4.51
C ILE A 145 3.79 10.32 3.10
N SER A 146 4.57 11.30 2.61
CA SER A 146 4.38 11.89 1.28
C SER A 146 4.49 10.86 0.15
N SER A 147 5.26 9.78 0.36
CA SER A 147 5.41 8.68 -0.60
C SER A 147 4.44 7.52 -0.36
N THR A 148 3.46 7.66 0.55
CA THR A 148 2.40 6.67 0.87
C THR A 148 2.88 5.35 1.49
N HIS A 149 4.13 5.28 1.97
CA HIS A 149 4.68 4.09 2.64
C HIS A 149 4.21 4.00 4.09
N LEU A 150 3.89 5.14 4.70
CA LEU A 150 3.19 5.24 5.98
C LEU A 150 1.80 5.81 5.76
N LYS A 151 0.83 5.34 6.54
CA LYS A 151 -0.53 5.87 6.56
C LYS A 151 -0.98 6.18 7.98
N PRO A 152 -1.81 7.22 8.18
CA PRO A 152 -2.41 7.48 9.47
C PRO A 152 -3.39 6.36 9.84
N SER A 153 -3.45 6.02 11.12
CA SER A 153 -4.40 5.08 11.68
C SER A 153 -5.54 5.85 12.33
N THR A 154 -6.67 5.89 11.65
CA THR A 154 -7.91 6.48 12.18
C THR A 154 -8.83 5.40 12.73
N VAL A 155 -9.95 5.78 13.35
CA VAL A 155 -11.00 4.84 13.82
C VAL A 155 -11.47 3.94 12.67
N LEU A 156 -11.52 4.48 11.46
CA LEU A 156 -11.90 3.75 10.25
C LEU A 156 -10.99 2.55 9.96
N SER A 157 -9.72 2.58 10.38
CA SER A 157 -8.76 1.50 10.20
C SER A 157 -9.02 0.26 11.09
N HIS A 158 -9.94 0.38 12.04
CA HIS A 158 -10.36 -0.68 12.94
C HIS A 158 -11.71 -1.29 12.58
N ILE A 159 -12.38 -0.78 11.55
CA ILE A 159 -13.68 -1.27 11.10
C ILE A 159 -13.47 -2.20 9.91
N CYS A 160 -14.22 -3.30 9.84
CA CYS A 160 -14.15 -4.21 8.71
C CYS A 160 -14.61 -3.51 7.41
N PRO A 161 -13.79 -3.47 6.35
CA PRO A 161 -14.19 -2.87 5.06
C PRO A 161 -15.43 -3.52 4.44
N ARG A 162 -15.60 -4.83 4.67
CA ARG A 162 -16.76 -5.60 4.17
C ARG A 162 -18.08 -5.09 4.73
N ASP A 163 -18.11 -4.76 6.01
CA ASP A 163 -19.32 -4.26 6.67
C ASP A 163 -19.70 -2.88 6.14
N LYS A 164 -18.71 -2.01 5.92
CA LYS A 164 -18.93 -0.71 5.27
C LYS A 164 -19.52 -0.87 3.87
N LEU A 165 -18.99 -1.79 3.08
CA LEU A 165 -19.51 -2.05 1.73
C LEU A 165 -20.97 -2.52 1.76
N ILE A 166 -21.33 -3.42 2.67
CA ILE A 166 -22.70 -3.90 2.83
C ILE A 166 -23.63 -2.75 3.22
N ASN A 167 -23.22 -1.91 4.16
CA ASN A 167 -24.00 -0.75 4.59
C ASN A 167 -24.18 0.27 3.47
N TYR A 168 -23.12 0.56 2.70
CA TYR A 168 -23.18 1.49 1.58
C TYR A 168 -24.03 0.94 0.43
N GLU A 169 -23.91 -0.36 0.12
CA GLU A 169 -24.77 -1.01 -0.87
C GLU A 169 -26.24 -0.92 -0.45
N ALA A 170 -26.55 -1.20 0.82
CA ALA A 170 -27.91 -1.09 1.35
C ALA A 170 -28.45 0.35 1.29
N ASP A 171 -27.63 1.36 1.59
CA ASP A 171 -28.00 2.77 1.50
C ASP A 171 -28.30 3.20 0.05
N GLU A 172 -27.45 2.81 -0.91
CA GLU A 172 -27.66 3.14 -2.32
C GLU A 172 -28.90 2.44 -2.90
N LEU A 173 -29.18 1.21 -2.47
CA LEU A 173 -30.40 0.49 -2.86
C LEU A 173 -31.67 1.13 -2.25
N LYS A 174 -31.63 1.56 -0.98
CA LYS A 174 -32.75 2.28 -0.33
C LYS A 174 -33.09 3.59 -1.04
N LYS A 175 -32.10 4.31 -1.59
CA LYS A 175 -32.31 5.57 -2.33
C LYS A 175 -33.12 5.39 -3.61
N LYS A 176 -33.05 4.21 -4.27
CA LYS A 176 -33.70 4.00 -5.57
C LYS A 176 -35.23 3.89 -5.50
N LYS A 177 -35.85 3.62 -4.35
CA LYS A 177 -37.32 3.60 -4.12
C LYS A 177 -38.16 2.85 -5.19
N THR A 178 -37.58 1.96 -5.99
CA THR A 178 -38.29 1.15 -6.99
C THR A 178 -38.68 -0.20 -6.41
N ALA A 179 -39.91 -0.66 -6.71
CA ALA A 179 -40.42 -1.94 -6.21
C ALA A 179 -39.69 -3.18 -6.78
N ILE A 180 -39.02 -3.02 -7.93
CA ILE A 180 -38.23 -4.07 -8.57
C ILE A 180 -36.80 -3.55 -8.71
N ILE A 181 -35.85 -4.29 -8.13
CA ILE A 181 -34.42 -3.99 -8.21
C ILE A 181 -33.85 -4.82 -9.36
N SER A 182 -33.32 -4.17 -10.40
CA SER A 182 -32.67 -4.86 -11.52
C SER A 182 -31.25 -5.32 -11.15
N ALA A 183 -30.76 -6.39 -11.80
CA ALA A 183 -29.37 -6.83 -11.66
C ALA A 183 -28.35 -5.73 -12.02
N LYS A 184 -28.70 -4.83 -12.94
CA LYS A 184 -27.89 -3.66 -13.30
C LYS A 184 -27.84 -2.65 -12.14
N ASP A 185 -28.92 -2.52 -11.39
CA ASP A 185 -29.00 -1.60 -10.26
C ASP A 185 -28.16 -2.08 -9.07
N ILE A 186 -28.17 -3.39 -8.80
CA ILE A 186 -27.32 -4.02 -7.78
C ILE A 186 -25.85 -3.81 -8.14
N ARG A 187 -25.46 -4.05 -9.40
CA ARG A 187 -24.09 -3.85 -9.85
C ARG A 187 -23.66 -2.38 -9.72
N GLY A 188 -24.52 -1.45 -10.15
CA GLY A 188 -24.26 -0.02 -10.00
C GLY A 188 -24.14 0.42 -8.54
N ALA A 189 -24.97 -0.12 -7.64
CA ALA A 189 -24.87 0.15 -6.20
C ALA A 189 -23.55 -0.36 -5.61
N LYS A 190 -23.10 -1.55 -6.03
CA LYS A 190 -21.78 -2.10 -5.63
C LYS A 190 -20.63 -1.23 -6.11
N ASP A 191 -20.64 -0.81 -7.37
CA ASP A 191 -19.59 0.02 -7.93
C ASP A 191 -19.52 1.39 -7.21
N LEU A 192 -20.68 1.97 -6.88
CA LEU A 192 -20.79 3.21 -6.09
C LEU A 192 -20.31 3.02 -4.64
N ALA A 193 -20.67 1.91 -4.00
CA ALA A 193 -20.23 1.58 -2.64
C ALA A 193 -18.70 1.44 -2.55
N VAL A 194 -18.09 0.76 -3.53
CA VAL A 194 -16.62 0.64 -3.63
C VAL A 194 -15.97 2.00 -3.86
N ALA A 195 -16.53 2.82 -4.77
CA ALA A 195 -16.01 4.16 -5.02
C ALA A 195 -16.13 5.07 -3.79
N ARG A 196 -17.21 4.95 -3.00
CA ARG A 196 -17.41 5.68 -1.75
C ARG A 196 -16.39 5.26 -0.70
N LEU A 197 -16.19 3.96 -0.49
CA LEU A 197 -15.19 3.45 0.45
C LEU A 197 -13.79 3.94 0.08
N ARG A 198 -13.43 3.86 -1.20
CA ARG A 198 -12.12 4.32 -1.69
C ARG A 198 -11.88 5.80 -1.41
N LYS A 199 -12.89 6.66 -1.65
CA LYS A 199 -12.78 8.10 -1.33
C LYS A 199 -12.60 8.36 0.16
N GLU A 200 -13.33 7.64 1.00
CA GLU A 200 -13.22 7.75 2.45
C GLU A 200 -11.83 7.32 2.95
N GLU A 201 -11.26 6.25 2.37
CA GLU A 201 -9.89 5.82 2.66
C GLU A 201 -8.85 6.86 2.19
N GLU A 202 -8.99 7.39 0.97
CA GLU A 202 -8.12 8.46 0.44
C GLU A 202 -8.21 9.76 1.27
N GLU A 203 -9.38 10.08 1.81
CA GLU A 203 -9.56 11.20 2.73
C GLU A 203 -8.91 10.92 4.09
N ALA A 204 -9.07 9.71 4.62
CA ALA A 204 -8.42 9.31 5.87
C ALA A 204 -6.89 9.35 5.77
N GLU A 205 -6.33 9.00 4.61
CA GLU A 205 -4.87 9.06 4.38
C GLU A 205 -4.31 10.49 4.38
N LYS A 206 -5.13 11.52 4.10
CA LYS A 206 -4.72 12.93 4.13
C LYS A 206 -4.59 13.50 5.54
N ILE A 207 -5.09 12.80 6.57
CA ILE A 207 -5.18 13.29 7.95
C ILE A 207 -3.80 13.38 8.66
N GLY A 208 -2.69 13.07 7.98
CA GLY A 208 -1.35 13.07 8.56
C GLY A 208 -0.63 14.43 8.70
N PHE A 209 -1.14 15.50 8.07
CA PHE A 209 -0.46 16.80 8.04
C PHE A 209 -1.28 17.90 8.73
N LYS A 210 -0.64 18.64 9.64
CA LYS A 210 -1.10 19.93 10.20
C LYS A 210 -0.55 21.07 9.32
N ARG A 211 -1.44 21.98 8.90
CA ARG A 211 -1.02 23.22 8.24
C ARG A 211 -0.54 24.21 9.30
N LYS A 212 0.75 24.58 9.26
CA LYS A 212 1.24 25.76 9.98
C LYS A 212 1.34 26.94 9.02
N ALA A 213 0.54 27.97 9.24
CA ALA A 213 0.76 29.26 8.60
C ALA A 213 2.05 29.86 9.16
N LYS A 214 3.03 30.17 8.31
CA LYS A 214 4.15 31.03 8.70
C LYS A 214 3.59 32.44 8.87
N GLU A 215 3.66 32.99 10.08
CA GLU A 215 3.43 34.43 10.28
C GLU A 215 4.44 35.20 9.43
N ALA A 216 3.94 36.01 8.51
CA ALA A 216 4.77 36.86 7.68
C ALA A 216 5.46 37.89 8.58
N LEU A 217 6.79 37.89 8.59
CA LEU A 217 7.58 38.99 9.14
C LEU A 217 7.07 40.32 8.52
N PRO A 218 6.76 41.35 9.33
CA PRO A 218 6.22 42.59 8.81
C PRO A 218 7.33 43.33 8.07
N GLY A 219 7.23 43.36 6.73
CA GLY A 219 8.06 44.23 5.89
C GLY A 219 8.89 43.54 4.82
N ARG A 220 8.24 42.93 3.83
CA ARG A 220 8.66 43.04 2.42
C ARG A 220 7.61 42.43 1.49
N ALA A 221 6.88 43.30 0.80
CA ALA A 221 6.01 42.92 -0.30
C ALA A 221 6.88 42.44 -1.48
N SER A 222 6.98 41.12 -1.65
CA SER A 222 7.25 40.51 -2.95
C SER A 222 6.54 39.16 -2.98
N LYS A 223 5.75 38.92 -4.02
CA LYS A 223 5.08 37.63 -4.31
C LYS A 223 6.12 36.50 -4.28
N LYS A 224 6.32 35.89 -3.13
CA LYS A 224 6.98 34.59 -2.97
C LYS A 224 5.91 33.62 -2.54
N GLN A 225 5.73 32.63 -3.42
CA GLN A 225 5.06 31.36 -3.21
C GLN A 225 5.12 30.96 -1.73
N ILE A 226 3.96 30.98 -1.06
CA ILE A 226 3.83 30.41 0.29
C ILE A 226 4.11 28.92 0.09
N VAL A 227 5.33 28.49 0.39
CA VAL A 227 5.63 27.07 0.57
C VAL A 227 4.96 26.72 1.89
N GLU A 228 3.73 26.24 1.81
CA GLU A 228 3.04 25.64 2.95
C GLU A 228 3.88 24.45 3.39
N GLU A 229 4.60 24.61 4.49
CA GLU A 229 5.40 23.55 5.08
C GLU A 229 4.38 22.61 5.76
N GLU A 230 4.06 21.49 5.11
CA GLU A 230 3.20 20.45 5.67
C GLU A 230 3.91 19.86 6.89
N VAL A 231 3.47 20.24 8.09
CA VAL A 231 4.05 19.73 9.34
C VAL A 231 3.32 18.47 9.73
N ILE A 232 4.03 17.45 10.17
CA ILE A 232 3.42 16.20 10.65
C ILE A 232 2.59 16.50 11.89
N ASP A 233 1.38 15.92 11.96
CA ASP A 233 0.61 15.93 13.18
C ASP A 233 1.18 14.96 14.23
N GLU A 234 1.66 15.49 15.35
CA GLU A 234 2.22 14.70 16.46
C GLU A 234 1.16 13.88 17.23
N ASP A 235 -0.12 14.21 17.10
CA ASP A 235 -1.21 13.51 17.80
C ASP A 235 -1.69 12.27 17.03
N VAL A 236 -1.36 12.21 15.73
CA VAL A 236 -1.81 11.15 14.84
C VAL A 236 -0.92 9.92 14.98
N HIS A 237 -1.56 8.76 15.05
CA HIS A 237 -0.87 7.47 15.05
C HIS A 237 -0.58 7.05 13.62
N PHE A 238 0.68 6.70 13.34
CA PHE A 238 1.10 6.21 12.04
C PHE A 238 1.32 4.70 12.06
N ARG A 239 1.11 4.08 10.90
CA ARG A 239 1.36 2.67 10.66
C ARG A 239 1.94 2.43 9.27
N VAL A 240 2.57 1.28 9.07
CA VAL A 240 3.13 0.89 7.77
C VAL A 240 2.01 0.54 6.79
N ASN A 241 2.14 1.04 5.56
CA ASN A 241 1.24 0.69 4.46
C ASN A 241 1.71 -0.59 3.75
N HIS A 242 1.24 -1.74 4.22
CA HIS A 242 1.60 -3.04 3.63
C HIS A 242 1.27 -3.12 2.13
N SER A 243 0.16 -2.53 1.68
CA SER A 243 -0.25 -2.54 0.28
C SER A 243 0.79 -1.89 -0.63
N LYS A 244 1.36 -0.77 -0.19
CA LYS A 244 2.41 -0.06 -0.94
C LYS A 244 3.70 -0.88 -1.07
N PHE A 245 4.14 -1.51 0.02
CA PHE A 245 5.31 -2.40 -0.03
C PHE A 245 5.06 -3.64 -0.89
N ASN A 246 3.86 -4.19 -0.86
CA ASN A 246 3.50 -5.32 -1.70
C ASN A 246 3.49 -4.97 -3.20
N VAL A 247 3.15 -3.72 -3.57
CA VAL A 247 3.32 -3.21 -4.93
C VAL A 247 4.79 -3.23 -5.35
N HIS A 248 5.71 -2.83 -4.46
CA HIS A 248 7.15 -2.92 -4.73
C HIS A 248 7.63 -4.36 -4.91
N ILE A 249 7.19 -5.28 -4.05
CA ILE A 249 7.49 -6.71 -4.19
C ILE A 249 7.01 -7.23 -5.55
N ARG A 250 5.74 -6.95 -5.92
CA ARG A 250 5.18 -7.32 -7.23
C ARG A 250 6.03 -6.75 -8.37
N ASN A 251 6.37 -5.47 -8.30
CA ASN A 251 7.14 -4.81 -9.35
C ASN A 251 8.52 -5.45 -9.50
N ASN A 252 9.19 -5.78 -8.40
CA ASN A 252 10.49 -6.46 -8.42
C ASN A 252 10.39 -7.87 -9.04
N LEU A 253 9.33 -8.62 -8.76
CA LEU A 253 9.09 -9.93 -9.38
C LEU A 253 8.89 -9.81 -10.89
N ILE A 254 8.11 -8.82 -11.35
CA ILE A 254 7.88 -8.57 -12.78
C ILE A 254 9.20 -8.19 -13.48
N VAL A 255 10.01 -7.35 -12.84
CA VAL A 255 11.31 -6.95 -13.38
C VAL A 255 12.27 -8.14 -13.47
N ALA A 256 12.30 -9.01 -12.46
CA ALA A 256 13.12 -10.22 -12.48
C ALA A 256 12.70 -11.16 -13.62
N ALA A 257 11.39 -11.37 -13.80
CA ALA A 257 10.87 -12.18 -14.91
C ALA A 257 11.20 -11.58 -16.29
N ALA A 258 11.21 -10.25 -16.42
CA ALA A 258 11.62 -9.57 -17.64
C ALA A 258 13.13 -9.72 -17.93
N ALA A 259 13.96 -9.69 -16.90
CA ALA A 259 15.41 -9.92 -17.01
C ALA A 259 15.71 -11.34 -17.48
N GLU A 260 15.06 -12.34 -16.89
CA GLU A 260 15.23 -13.76 -17.22
C GLU A 260 14.75 -14.07 -18.65
N ARG A 261 13.62 -13.50 -19.06
CA ARG A 261 13.01 -13.81 -20.36
C ARG A 261 13.63 -13.07 -21.54
N TYR A 262 14.11 -11.84 -21.32
CA TYR A 262 14.64 -10.98 -22.39
C TYR A 262 16.10 -10.65 -22.14
N ASN A 263 16.37 -9.65 -21.30
CA ASN A 263 17.69 -9.24 -20.85
C ASN A 263 17.57 -8.14 -19.78
N ASP A 264 18.71 -7.76 -19.17
CA ASP A 264 18.77 -6.73 -18.14
C ASP A 264 18.31 -5.34 -18.64
N ALA A 265 18.58 -5.01 -19.91
CA ALA A 265 18.15 -3.74 -20.49
C ALA A 265 16.61 -3.63 -20.59
N ALA A 266 15.93 -4.71 -21.00
CA ALA A 266 14.47 -4.80 -21.00
C ALA A 266 13.91 -4.72 -19.57
N ALA A 267 14.59 -5.35 -18.60
CA ALA A 267 14.22 -5.26 -17.19
C ALA A 267 14.29 -3.82 -16.66
N VAL A 268 15.30 -3.04 -17.07
CA VAL A 268 15.42 -1.61 -16.74
C VAL A 268 14.26 -0.80 -17.32
N VAL A 269 13.87 -1.05 -18.58
CA VAL A 269 12.73 -0.37 -19.21
C VAL A 269 11.41 -0.70 -18.50
N ILE A 270 11.20 -1.97 -18.12
CA ILE A 270 10.03 -2.39 -17.33
C ILE A 270 10.03 -1.73 -15.95
N ARG A 271 11.18 -1.71 -15.25
CA ARG A 271 11.32 -1.05 -13.94
C ARG A 271 10.97 0.43 -14.03
N ALA A 272 11.48 1.12 -15.05
CA ALA A 272 11.19 2.52 -15.32
C ALA A 272 9.70 2.77 -15.60
N THR A 273 9.07 1.87 -16.35
CA THR A 273 7.63 1.91 -16.66
C THR A 273 6.78 1.75 -15.40
N LEU A 274 7.09 0.74 -14.58
CA LEU A 274 6.37 0.48 -13.33
C LEU A 274 6.55 1.60 -12.31
N LYS A 275 7.77 2.17 -12.20
CA LYS A 275 8.05 3.33 -11.33
C LYS A 275 7.26 4.56 -11.75
N ALA A 276 7.08 4.80 -13.04
CA ALA A 276 6.28 5.91 -13.55
C ALA A 276 4.76 5.73 -13.30
N ALA A 277 4.28 4.49 -13.22
CA ALA A 277 2.88 4.17 -12.90
C ALA A 277 2.60 3.99 -11.38
N GLU A 278 3.63 4.05 -10.54
CA GLU A 278 3.59 3.56 -9.16
C GLU A 278 2.65 4.34 -8.24
N ALA A 279 2.46 5.65 -8.51
CA ALA A 279 1.74 6.57 -7.64
C ALA A 279 0.28 6.18 -7.39
N LYS A 280 -0.37 5.51 -8.34
CA LYS A 280 -1.78 5.10 -8.24
C LYS A 280 -1.99 3.61 -8.41
N SER A 281 -0.92 2.82 -8.37
CA SER A 281 -1.01 1.39 -8.58
C SER A 281 -1.45 0.65 -7.32
N SER A 282 -2.46 -0.22 -7.46
CA SER A 282 -2.82 -1.24 -6.47
C SER A 282 -2.36 -2.62 -6.94
N ILE A 283 -2.25 -3.56 -6.00
CA ILE A 283 -1.95 -4.98 -6.28
C ILE A 283 -3.12 -5.63 -7.04
N THR A 284 -4.34 -5.19 -6.75
CA THR A 284 -5.59 -5.74 -7.30
C THR A 284 -5.92 -5.24 -8.69
N ASP A 285 -5.20 -4.23 -9.19
CA ASP A 285 -5.48 -3.65 -10.49
C ASP A 285 -5.05 -4.59 -11.61
N LEU A 286 -5.97 -4.89 -12.54
CA LEU A 286 -5.66 -5.71 -13.71
C LEU A 286 -4.70 -5.00 -14.69
N ARG A 287 -4.71 -3.67 -14.72
CA ARG A 287 -3.90 -2.85 -15.61
C ARG A 287 -3.39 -1.62 -14.88
N SER A 288 -2.13 -1.25 -15.14
CA SER A 288 -1.59 0.03 -14.70
C SER A 288 -2.21 1.19 -15.48
N GLU A 289 -2.08 2.41 -14.96
CA GLU A 289 -2.33 3.60 -15.77
C GLU A 289 -1.38 3.65 -16.98
N ALA A 290 -1.84 4.28 -18.06
CA ALA A 290 -1.03 4.48 -19.24
C ALA A 290 0.11 5.46 -18.94
N VAL A 291 1.33 5.09 -19.34
CA VAL A 291 2.53 5.91 -19.14
C VAL A 291 3.09 6.32 -20.49
N THR A 292 3.49 7.58 -20.63
CA THR A 292 4.12 8.09 -21.84
C THR A 292 5.60 7.67 -21.91
N THR A 293 6.14 7.52 -23.12
CA THR A 293 7.57 7.20 -23.32
C THR A 293 8.49 8.21 -22.65
N ASN A 294 8.08 9.49 -22.58
CA ASN A 294 8.85 10.54 -21.92
C ASN A 294 8.94 10.33 -20.40
N ASN A 295 7.87 9.87 -19.76
CA ASN A 295 7.89 9.58 -18.33
C ASN A 295 8.77 8.36 -18.03
N ILE A 296 8.75 7.34 -18.92
CA ILE A 296 9.63 6.17 -18.82
C ILE A 296 11.09 6.61 -18.95
N MET A 297 11.43 7.45 -19.92
CA MET A 297 12.80 7.94 -20.09
C MET A 297 13.33 8.68 -18.86
N ARG A 298 12.48 9.48 -18.20
CA ARG A 298 12.86 10.23 -16.98
C ARG A 298 13.11 9.33 -15.77
N SER A 299 12.55 8.11 -15.75
CA SER A 299 12.73 7.17 -14.65
C SER A 299 13.86 6.16 -14.88
N ILE A 300 14.49 6.17 -16.05
CA ILE A 300 15.68 5.35 -16.36
C ILE A 300 16.92 6.02 -15.73
N PRO A 301 17.75 5.28 -14.97
CA PRO A 301 19.01 5.81 -14.45
C PRO A 301 19.98 6.17 -15.58
N GLU A 302 20.68 7.31 -15.44
CA GLU A 302 21.61 7.84 -16.46
C GLU A 302 22.77 6.90 -16.80
N ASN A 303 23.09 5.96 -15.89
CA ASN A 303 24.25 5.08 -15.99
C ASN A 303 23.98 3.76 -16.76
N HIS A 304 22.77 3.55 -17.32
CA HIS A 304 22.44 2.29 -17.98
C HIS A 304 22.62 2.34 -19.51
N GLU A 305 23.48 1.46 -20.02
CA GLU A 305 23.68 1.26 -21.46
C GLU A 305 22.59 0.35 -22.05
N LEU A 306 21.44 0.95 -22.40
CA LEU A 306 20.33 0.24 -23.06
C LEU A 306 20.74 -0.38 -24.41
N ALA A 307 21.73 0.21 -25.09
CA ALA A 307 22.22 -0.27 -26.39
C ALA A 307 22.82 -1.68 -26.32
N SER A 308 23.35 -2.10 -25.16
CA SER A 308 23.93 -3.43 -24.97
C SER A 308 22.90 -4.57 -25.14
N GLY A 309 21.62 -4.27 -24.89
CA GLY A 309 20.55 -5.26 -24.97
C GLY A 309 19.93 -5.45 -26.36
N LEU A 310 20.40 -4.73 -27.39
CA LEU A 310 19.87 -4.81 -28.75
C LEU A 310 20.98 -5.09 -29.75
N SER A 311 20.80 -6.13 -30.56
CA SER A 311 21.71 -6.46 -31.66
C SER A 311 21.17 -5.89 -32.96
N TYR A 312 21.84 -4.88 -33.50
CA TYR A 312 21.56 -4.37 -34.83
C TYR A 312 22.31 -5.20 -35.87
N THR A 313 21.60 -5.80 -36.82
CA THR A 313 22.25 -6.41 -37.98
C THR A 313 22.85 -5.28 -38.82
N SER A 314 24.17 -5.27 -39.00
CA SER A 314 24.83 -4.26 -39.82
C SER A 314 24.38 -4.44 -41.26
N SER A 315 23.41 -3.64 -41.72
CA SER A 315 23.15 -3.54 -43.15
C SER A 315 24.41 -2.95 -43.79
N LYS A 316 24.86 -3.56 -44.89
CA LYS A 316 26.08 -3.24 -45.64
C LYS A 316 26.05 -1.82 -46.21
N SER A 317 26.19 -0.83 -45.36
CA SER A 317 26.24 0.59 -45.68
C SER A 317 27.48 1.16 -45.01
N SER A 318 28.39 1.69 -45.81
CA SER A 318 29.74 2.16 -45.47
C SER A 318 29.81 3.43 -44.62
N LYS A 319 28.80 3.69 -43.77
CA LYS A 319 28.81 4.78 -42.79
C LYS A 319 28.56 4.19 -41.41
N ALA A 320 29.47 4.45 -40.48
CA ALA A 320 29.32 4.07 -39.07
C ALA A 320 27.91 4.46 -38.59
N PRO A 321 27.10 3.52 -38.07
CA PRO A 321 25.75 3.82 -37.63
C PRO A 321 25.83 4.85 -36.50
N LYS A 322 25.09 5.96 -36.64
CA LYS A 322 24.90 6.89 -35.51
C LYS A 322 24.31 6.09 -34.35
N ALA A 323 24.90 6.21 -33.16
CA ALA A 323 24.37 5.57 -31.97
C ALA A 323 22.88 5.95 -31.81
N PRO A 324 21.98 4.96 -31.66
CA PRO A 324 20.56 5.23 -31.51
C PRO A 324 20.33 6.07 -30.25
N SER A 325 19.43 7.06 -30.34
CA SER A 325 19.07 7.86 -29.18
C SER A 325 18.39 7.00 -28.12
N THR A 326 18.53 7.35 -26.84
CA THR A 326 17.85 6.67 -25.73
C THR A 326 16.33 6.58 -25.95
N ALA A 327 15.74 7.59 -26.59
CA ALA A 327 14.33 7.60 -26.95
C ALA A 327 13.96 6.51 -27.98
N ASN A 328 14.83 6.26 -28.96
CA ASN A 328 14.62 5.20 -29.94
C ASN A 328 14.81 3.83 -29.31
N LEU A 329 15.83 3.65 -28.47
CA LEU A 329 16.08 2.40 -27.73
C LEU A 329 14.89 2.02 -26.85
N VAL A 330 14.35 2.98 -26.09
CA VAL A 330 13.16 2.74 -25.25
C VAL A 330 11.95 2.34 -26.10
N LYS A 331 11.73 2.98 -27.26
CA LYS A 331 10.63 2.62 -28.17
C LYS A 331 10.79 1.21 -28.74
N GLU A 332 12.01 0.83 -29.12
CA GLU A 332 12.31 -0.51 -29.63
C GLU A 332 12.05 -1.58 -28.55
N PHE A 333 12.52 -1.37 -27.31
CA PHE A 333 12.21 -2.28 -26.21
C PHE A 333 10.71 -2.37 -25.92
N ILE A 334 9.97 -1.25 -25.96
CA ILE A 334 8.51 -1.26 -25.80
C ILE A 334 7.84 -2.04 -26.95
N GLY A 335 8.31 -1.88 -28.19
CA GLY A 335 7.84 -2.66 -29.34
C GLY A 335 8.01 -4.16 -29.13
N ILE A 336 9.19 -4.59 -28.67
CA ILE A 336 9.50 -6.00 -28.38
C ILE A 336 8.60 -6.53 -27.24
N LEU A 337 8.47 -5.77 -26.16
CA LEU A 337 7.69 -6.15 -24.98
C LEU A 337 6.18 -6.18 -25.26
N SER A 338 5.70 -5.33 -26.17
CA SER A 338 4.30 -5.34 -26.61
C SER A 338 3.99 -6.42 -27.65
N ALA A 339 4.99 -7.20 -28.07
CA ALA A 339 4.89 -8.18 -29.13
C ALA A 339 4.27 -7.59 -30.40
N ALA A 340 4.59 -6.33 -30.72
CA ALA A 340 4.09 -5.62 -31.90
C ALA A 340 4.41 -6.37 -33.21
N ASP A 341 5.50 -7.14 -33.22
CA ASP A 341 5.96 -7.93 -34.36
C ASP A 341 5.38 -9.36 -34.41
N ASN A 342 4.55 -9.75 -33.44
CA ASN A 342 3.95 -11.08 -33.39
C ASN A 342 2.55 -11.08 -34.02
N PRO A 343 2.28 -11.78 -35.14
CA PRO A 343 1.00 -11.72 -35.86
C PRO A 343 -0.17 -12.46 -35.17
N THR A 344 0.00 -12.96 -33.94
CA THR A 344 -1.04 -13.65 -33.19
C THR A 344 -2.26 -12.75 -32.85
N PRO A 345 -3.48 -13.29 -32.74
CA PRO A 345 -4.69 -12.50 -32.46
C PRO A 345 -4.64 -11.70 -31.14
N VAL A 346 -3.79 -12.10 -30.19
CA VAL A 346 -3.61 -11.45 -28.88
C VAL A 346 -2.87 -10.10 -29.00
N SER A 347 -1.95 -9.94 -29.95
CA SER A 347 -1.27 -8.65 -30.20
C SER A 347 -2.20 -7.63 -30.87
N ASN A 348 -3.06 -8.10 -31.78
CA ASN A 348 -4.04 -7.27 -32.49
C ASN A 348 -5.15 -6.70 -31.59
N ALA A 349 -5.37 -7.29 -30.41
CA ALA A 349 -6.32 -6.77 -29.42
C ALA A 349 -5.76 -5.57 -28.64
N GLY A 350 -4.43 -5.49 -28.46
CA GLY A 350 -3.77 -4.36 -27.79
C GLY A 350 -3.70 -3.10 -28.64
N THR A 351 -3.52 -3.25 -29.95
CA THR A 351 -3.44 -2.13 -30.92
C THR A 351 -4.80 -1.54 -31.27
N ARG A 352 -5.89 -2.30 -31.18
CA ARG A 352 -7.25 -1.82 -31.53
C ARG A 352 -7.97 -1.05 -30.43
N SER A 353 -7.43 -1.00 -29.20
CA SER A 353 -8.07 -0.28 -28.08
C SER A 353 -7.70 1.23 -28.01
N GLN A 354 -6.95 1.76 -28.98
CA GLN A 354 -6.51 3.17 -29.00
C GLN A 354 -7.08 4.00 -30.16
N ASN A 355 -8.10 3.52 -30.87
CA ASN A 355 -8.83 4.34 -31.85
C ASN A 355 -10.21 4.73 -31.34
#